data_AF-A0A2H6EVU8-F1
#
_entry.id   AF-A0A2H6EVU8-F1
#
_cell.length_a   1.000
_cell.length_b   1.000
_cell.length_c   1.000
_cell.angle_alpha   90.00
_cell.angle_beta   90.00
_cell.angle_gamma   90.00
#
_symmetry.space_group_name_H-M   'P 1'
#
loop_
_entity.id
_entity.type
_entity.pdbx_description
1 polymer ?
#
loop_
_entity_poly.entity_id
_entity_poly.type
_entity_poly.pdbx_seq_one_letter_code
_entity_poly.pdbx_strand_id
1 'polypeptide(L)'
;MINSQKQKKSQKKGILIAVFLFLGLIFAIFVIRIVLLQRLPPDEMMIPLNALEDKIPIPPRPGIQGIIITGPLIKDLVFQINTKSSMLRKLNWKRIEAIDKTADVKVRLRVLKDGSIEFNPVTDVISPGHSYAGSKIAKVIETWRFTPYKSGEIRFWFNFPSRGVKLTIDTHNLFRNEDIPKKYFVRNGLLFYIEGLEASKVNQSGRIAIGD
;
A
#
# COMPACT_ATOMS: atom_id res chain seq x y z
N MET A 1 -0.91 -60.39 24.34
CA MET A 1 -0.41 -59.12 23.76
C MET A 1 1.10 -59.14 23.41
N ILE A 2 1.68 -60.26 22.95
CA ILE A 2 3.13 -60.38 22.64
C ILE A 2 3.42 -60.57 21.12
N ASN A 3 2.42 -60.96 20.31
CA ASN A 3 2.64 -61.28 18.89
C ASN A 3 2.69 -60.05 17.95
N SER A 4 2.17 -58.89 18.34
CA SER A 4 2.16 -57.69 17.46
C SER A 4 3.54 -56.98 17.38
N GLN A 5 4.38 -57.11 18.41
CA GLN A 5 5.71 -56.48 18.41
C GLN A 5 6.76 -57.27 17.59
N LYS A 6 6.68 -58.61 17.53
CA LYS A 6 7.60 -59.41 16.70
C LYS A 6 7.38 -59.20 15.19
N GLN A 7 6.13 -59.04 14.75
CA GLN A 7 5.82 -58.81 13.32
C GLN A 7 6.32 -57.46 12.81
N LYS A 8 6.15 -56.37 13.58
CA LYS A 8 6.68 -55.04 13.22
C LYS A 8 8.22 -55.01 13.14
N LYS A 9 8.92 -55.81 13.96
CA LYS A 9 10.39 -55.87 13.96
C LYS A 9 10.94 -56.66 12.76
N SER A 10 10.20 -57.67 12.28
CA SER A 10 10.55 -58.44 11.07
C SER A 10 10.34 -57.62 9.79
N GLN A 11 9.22 -56.91 9.66
CA GLN A 11 8.96 -56.02 8.49
C GLN A 11 10.00 -54.89 8.38
N LYS A 12 10.41 -54.27 9.49
CA LYS A 12 11.44 -53.22 9.47
C LYS A 12 12.80 -53.72 8.99
N LYS A 13 13.17 -54.98 9.30
CA LYS A 13 14.41 -55.60 8.78
C LYS A 13 14.33 -55.87 7.28
N GLY A 14 13.17 -56.32 6.78
CA GLY A 14 12.96 -56.54 5.34
C GLY A 14 13.07 -55.25 4.52
N ILE A 15 12.48 -54.15 5.01
CA ILE A 15 12.57 -52.84 4.36
C ILE A 15 14.02 -52.33 4.34
N LEU A 16 14.77 -52.52 5.43
CA LEU A 16 16.15 -52.06 5.52
C LEU A 16 17.08 -52.80 4.55
N ILE A 17 16.87 -54.11 4.37
CA ILE A 17 17.59 -54.93 3.38
C ILE A 17 17.22 -54.49 1.95
N ALA A 18 15.94 -54.25 1.67
CA ALA A 18 15.50 -53.78 0.35
C ALA A 18 16.11 -52.42 -0.01
N VAL A 19 16.20 -51.48 0.95
CA VAL A 19 16.84 -50.18 0.74
C VAL A 19 18.33 -50.33 0.47
N PHE A 20 19.03 -51.22 1.19
CA PHE A 20 20.45 -51.48 0.95
C PHE A 20 20.72 -52.10 -0.43
N LEU A 21 19.89 -53.05 -0.86
CA LEU A 21 19.99 -53.64 -2.20
C LEU A 21 19.71 -52.60 -3.30
N PHE A 22 18.73 -51.73 -3.09
CA PHE A 22 18.41 -50.65 -4.02
C PHE A 22 19.54 -49.63 -4.14
N LEU A 23 20.15 -49.22 -3.02
CA LEU A 23 21.32 -48.34 -3.02
C LEU A 23 22.53 -48.99 -3.71
N GLY A 24 22.76 -50.29 -3.47
CA GLY A 24 23.79 -51.06 -4.16
C GLY A 24 23.59 -51.10 -5.67
N LEU A 25 22.33 -51.28 -6.12
CA LEU A 25 21.98 -51.26 -7.55
C LEU A 25 22.23 -49.89 -8.19
N ILE A 26 21.83 -48.80 -7.53
CA ILE A 26 22.10 -47.44 -8.00
C ILE A 26 23.60 -47.20 -8.13
N PHE A 27 24.38 -47.62 -7.13
CA PHE A 27 25.83 -47.46 -7.15
C PHE A 27 26.47 -48.25 -8.30
N ALA A 28 26.03 -49.49 -8.55
CA ALA A 28 26.50 -50.30 -9.67
C ALA A 28 26.19 -49.65 -11.03
N ILE A 29 24.98 -49.11 -11.21
CA ILE A 29 24.60 -48.38 -12.44
C ILE A 29 25.52 -47.16 -12.64
N PHE A 30 25.83 -46.44 -11.56
CA PHE A 30 26.69 -45.26 -11.63
C PHE A 30 28.13 -45.61 -12.04
N VAL A 31 28.69 -46.68 -11.47
CA VAL A 31 30.03 -47.17 -11.82
C VAL A 31 30.06 -47.65 -13.28
N ILE A 32 29.05 -48.40 -13.73
CA ILE A 32 28.95 -48.85 -15.13
C ILE A 32 28.90 -47.64 -16.08
N ARG A 33 28.12 -46.61 -15.75
CA ARG A 33 28.04 -45.38 -16.55
C ARG A 33 29.39 -44.68 -16.67
N ILE A 34 30.13 -44.56 -15.57
CA ILE A 34 31.46 -43.92 -15.57
C ILE A 34 32.45 -44.71 -16.43
N VAL A 35 32.46 -46.05 -16.31
CA VAL A 35 33.35 -46.88 -17.13
C VAL A 35 32.98 -46.82 -18.61
N LEU A 36 31.69 -46.77 -18.96
CA LEU A 36 31.25 -46.58 -20.34
C LEU A 36 31.66 -45.20 -20.89
N LEU A 37 31.51 -44.14 -20.09
CA LEU A 37 31.92 -42.78 -20.49
C LEU A 37 33.45 -42.66 -20.67
N GLN A 38 34.24 -43.36 -19.86
CA GLN A 38 35.70 -43.38 -20.00
C GLN A 38 36.20 -44.18 -21.22
N ARG A 39 35.34 -45.00 -21.84
CA ARG A 39 35.65 -45.74 -23.06
C ARG A 39 35.24 -45.02 -24.35
N LEU A 40 34.62 -43.85 -24.26
CA LEU A 40 34.29 -43.05 -25.43
C LEU A 40 35.51 -42.27 -25.92
N PRO A 41 35.73 -42.18 -27.25
CA PRO A 41 36.79 -41.36 -27.81
C PRO A 41 36.68 -39.91 -27.33
N PRO A 42 37.81 -39.22 -27.05
CA PRO A 42 37.81 -37.83 -26.57
C PRO A 42 37.06 -36.85 -27.48
N ASP A 43 36.96 -37.18 -28.76
CA ASP A 43 36.46 -36.30 -29.82
C ASP A 43 34.92 -36.17 -29.83
N GLU A 44 34.19 -37.05 -29.14
CA GLU A 44 32.72 -37.01 -29.03
C GLU A 44 32.21 -36.33 -27.75
N MET A 45 33.10 -35.97 -26.82
CA MET A 45 32.72 -35.33 -25.55
C MET A 45 32.55 -33.80 -25.65
N MET A 46 32.86 -33.20 -26.80
CA MET A 46 32.70 -31.77 -27.02
C MET A 46 31.63 -31.49 -28.08
N ILE A 47 30.50 -30.91 -27.66
CA ILE A 47 29.59 -30.23 -28.59
C ILE A 47 30.36 -28.99 -29.08
N PRO A 48 30.66 -28.85 -30.38
CA PRO A 48 31.32 -27.66 -30.88
C PRO A 48 30.40 -26.45 -30.62
N LEU A 49 30.89 -25.48 -29.83
CA LEU A 49 30.13 -24.30 -29.40
C LEU A 49 29.75 -23.35 -30.56
N ASN A 50 30.21 -23.64 -31.78
CA ASN A 50 30.08 -22.78 -32.95
C ASN A 50 29.54 -23.57 -34.15
N ALA A 51 28.31 -24.07 -34.06
CA ALA A 51 27.52 -24.19 -35.28
C ALA A 51 27.23 -22.75 -35.72
N LEU A 52 27.98 -22.27 -36.72
CA LEU A 52 27.69 -21.03 -37.41
C LEU A 52 26.23 -21.08 -37.86
N GLU A 53 25.35 -20.39 -37.15
CA GLU A 53 24.02 -20.06 -37.64
C GLU A 53 24.23 -19.34 -38.97
N ASP A 54 23.87 -20.00 -40.07
CA ASP A 54 23.66 -19.34 -41.35
C ASP A 54 22.63 -18.24 -41.12
N LYS A 55 23.11 -17.01 -40.92
CA LYS A 55 22.29 -15.81 -40.86
C LYS A 55 21.70 -15.59 -42.24
N ILE A 56 20.55 -16.20 -42.50
CA ILE A 56 19.66 -15.77 -43.57
C ILE A 56 19.38 -14.27 -43.30
N PRO A 57 19.78 -13.34 -44.18
CA PRO A 57 19.50 -11.93 -43.97
C PRO A 57 17.98 -11.75 -44.04
N ILE A 58 17.38 -11.45 -42.89
CA ILE A 58 15.96 -11.15 -42.78
C ILE A 58 15.72 -9.90 -43.65
N PRO A 59 14.78 -9.93 -44.61
CA PRO A 59 14.53 -8.76 -45.45
C PRO A 59 14.12 -7.56 -44.56
N PRO A 60 14.49 -6.33 -44.92
CA PRO A 60 14.07 -5.15 -44.19
C PRO A 60 12.54 -5.09 -44.20
N ARG A 61 11.93 -5.25 -43.02
CA ARG A 61 10.47 -5.11 -42.90
C ARG A 61 10.11 -3.66 -43.24
N PRO A 62 9.14 -3.41 -44.12
CA PRO A 62 8.63 -2.06 -44.39
C PRO A 62 8.29 -1.39 -43.06
N GLY A 63 8.87 -0.20 -42.85
CA GLY A 63 8.81 0.50 -41.58
C GLY A 63 7.39 0.60 -41.07
N ILE A 64 7.13 -0.01 -39.91
CA ILE A 64 5.94 0.30 -39.12
C ILE A 64 6.09 1.78 -38.77
N GLN A 65 5.43 2.65 -39.53
CA GLN A 65 5.24 4.05 -39.17
C GLN A 65 4.35 4.05 -37.93
N GLY A 66 4.95 3.82 -36.77
CA GLY A 66 4.28 3.92 -35.49
C GLY A 66 3.87 5.38 -35.31
N ILE A 67 2.57 5.63 -35.18
CA ILE A 67 2.08 6.93 -34.74
C ILE A 67 2.49 7.05 -33.27
N ILE A 68 3.54 7.81 -32.99
CA ILE A 68 3.95 8.11 -31.62
C ILE A 68 3.04 9.24 -31.13
N ILE A 69 1.99 8.88 -30.40
CA ILE A 69 1.15 9.84 -29.69
C ILE A 69 1.94 10.32 -28.46
N THR A 70 2.76 11.35 -28.65
CA THR A 70 3.42 12.05 -27.52
C THR A 70 2.46 13.11 -26.96
N GLY A 71 2.15 12.97 -25.69
CA GLY A 71 1.39 13.97 -24.92
C GLY A 71 2.16 14.38 -23.66
N PRO A 72 1.87 15.55 -23.10
CA PRO A 72 2.44 15.95 -21.82
C PRO A 72 1.98 14.97 -20.73
N LEU A 73 2.90 14.60 -19.82
CA LEU A 73 2.59 13.75 -18.68
C LEU A 73 1.49 14.40 -17.82
N ILE A 74 0.31 13.76 -17.76
CA ILE A 74 -0.78 14.21 -16.89
C ILE A 74 -0.39 13.84 -15.45
N LYS A 75 -0.07 14.85 -14.63
CA LYS A 75 0.21 14.65 -13.21
C LYS A 75 -1.08 14.73 -12.40
N ASP A 76 -1.30 13.77 -11.52
CA ASP A 76 -2.40 13.79 -10.56
C ASP A 76 -2.22 14.95 -9.57
N LEU A 77 -3.28 15.72 -9.37
CA LEU A 77 -3.32 16.78 -8.37
C LEU A 77 -3.77 16.19 -7.04
N VAL A 78 -3.10 16.57 -5.95
CA VAL A 78 -3.37 16.02 -4.62
C VAL A 78 -3.93 17.11 -3.71
N PHE A 79 -5.18 16.94 -3.29
CA PHE A 79 -5.84 17.74 -2.27
C PHE A 79 -5.40 17.28 -0.88
N GLN A 80 -4.63 18.10 -0.17
CA GLN A 80 -4.05 17.75 1.13
C GLN A 80 -3.70 18.99 1.96
N ILE A 81 -3.47 18.81 3.24
CA ILE A 81 -2.90 19.83 4.12
C ILE A 81 -1.53 20.25 3.58
N ASN A 82 -1.33 21.56 3.44
CA ASN A 82 -0.08 22.16 3.01
C ASN A 82 0.94 22.15 4.16
N THR A 83 1.76 21.10 4.19
CA THR A 83 2.84 20.93 5.18
C THR A 83 3.97 21.96 5.07
N LYS A 84 4.00 22.74 3.99
CA LYS A 84 4.99 23.81 3.80
C LYS A 84 4.56 25.13 4.44
N SER A 85 3.34 25.23 4.98
CA SER A 85 2.87 26.44 5.65
C SER A 85 3.60 26.65 6.98
N SER A 86 4.14 27.85 7.20
CA SER A 86 4.88 28.22 8.42
C SER A 86 4.02 28.24 9.68
N MET A 87 2.69 28.34 9.53
CA MET A 87 1.75 28.41 10.67
C MET A 87 1.26 27.03 11.12
N LEU A 88 1.54 25.95 10.38
CA LEU A 88 0.93 24.64 10.59
C LEU A 88 1.32 24.02 11.94
N ARG A 89 0.31 23.69 12.76
CA ARG A 89 0.51 22.95 14.02
C ARG A 89 -0.06 21.54 13.94
N LYS A 90 0.69 20.59 14.50
CA LYS A 90 0.22 19.22 14.74
C LYS A 90 -0.72 19.18 15.93
N LEU A 91 -1.83 18.46 15.81
CA LEU A 91 -2.67 18.12 16.96
C LEU A 91 -2.03 16.93 17.68
N ASN A 92 -1.67 17.06 18.94
CA ASN A 92 -1.13 15.93 19.71
C ASN A 92 -2.28 15.15 20.36
N TRP A 93 -2.57 13.97 19.84
CA TRP A 93 -3.68 13.12 20.29
C TRP A 93 -3.57 12.77 21.78
N LYS A 94 -2.40 12.26 22.19
CA LYS A 94 -2.15 11.83 23.59
C LYS A 94 -2.33 12.97 24.58
N ARG A 95 -1.95 14.20 24.18
CA ARG A 95 -2.11 15.38 25.03
C ARG A 95 -3.58 15.73 25.26
N ILE A 96 -4.43 15.64 24.24
CA ILE A 96 -5.87 15.89 24.39
C ILE A 96 -6.53 14.75 25.18
N GLU A 97 -6.18 13.50 24.88
CA GLU A 97 -6.68 12.31 25.58
C GLU A 97 -6.31 12.30 27.07
N ALA A 98 -5.14 12.86 27.44
CA ALA A 98 -4.73 13.03 28.83
C ALA A 98 -5.55 14.10 29.58
N ILE A 99 -6.06 15.11 28.85
CA ILE A 99 -6.95 16.13 29.44
C ILE A 99 -8.34 15.54 29.62
N ASP A 100 -8.85 14.85 28.61
CA ASP A 100 -10.18 14.27 28.63
C ASP A 100 -10.24 12.97 27.83
N LYS A 101 -10.45 11.85 28.54
CA LYS A 101 -10.50 10.50 27.95
C LYS A 101 -11.83 10.20 27.28
N THR A 102 -12.87 10.95 27.62
CA THR A 102 -14.25 10.71 27.22
C THR A 102 -14.76 11.70 26.18
N ALA A 103 -13.92 12.67 25.80
CA ALA A 103 -14.29 13.72 24.87
C ALA A 103 -14.87 13.17 23.56
N ASP A 104 -16.01 13.72 23.17
CA ASP A 104 -16.59 13.62 21.85
C ASP A 104 -16.69 15.03 21.26
N VAL A 105 -15.93 15.29 20.18
CA VAL A 105 -15.83 16.61 19.55
C VAL A 105 -16.12 16.49 18.08
N LYS A 106 -17.10 17.26 17.60
CA LYS A 106 -17.42 17.39 16.17
C LYS A 106 -17.05 18.79 15.71
N VAL A 107 -16.28 18.87 14.64
CA VAL A 107 -15.84 20.13 14.03
C VAL A 107 -16.34 20.19 12.60
N ARG A 108 -17.06 21.25 12.27
CA ARG A 108 -17.43 21.59 10.90
C ARG A 108 -16.52 22.70 10.42
N LEU A 109 -16.02 22.60 9.18
CA LEU A 109 -15.27 23.70 8.57
C LEU A 109 -15.53 23.75 7.07
N ARG A 110 -15.33 24.92 6.48
CA ARG A 110 -15.38 25.13 5.03
C ARG A 110 -13.98 25.41 4.50
N VAL A 111 -13.59 24.71 3.44
CA VAL A 111 -12.37 25.00 2.67
C VAL A 111 -12.74 25.95 1.54
N LEU A 112 -12.07 27.09 1.47
CA LEU A 112 -12.25 28.11 0.44
C LEU A 112 -11.46 27.76 -0.84
N LYS A 113 -11.71 28.47 -1.94
CA LYS A 113 -11.08 28.20 -3.24
C LYS A 113 -9.55 28.32 -3.20
N ASP A 114 -9.03 29.20 -2.35
CA ASP A 114 -7.59 29.42 -2.14
C ASP A 114 -6.93 28.36 -1.22
N GLY A 115 -7.71 27.40 -0.70
CA GLY A 115 -7.25 26.40 0.25
C GLY A 115 -7.17 26.87 1.69
N SER A 116 -7.59 28.11 1.98
CA SER A 116 -7.82 28.55 3.36
C SER A 116 -9.06 27.89 3.96
N ILE A 117 -9.18 27.96 5.29
CA ILE A 117 -10.32 27.42 6.00
C ILE A 117 -11.13 28.55 6.63
N GLU A 118 -12.43 28.38 6.63
CA GLU A 118 -13.41 29.25 7.26
C GLU A 118 -14.23 28.39 8.22
N PHE A 119 -14.18 28.71 9.52
CA PHE A 119 -15.05 28.14 10.53
C PHE A 119 -15.09 29.04 11.77
N ASN A 120 -16.18 28.94 12.53
CA ASN A 120 -16.38 29.65 13.78
C ASN A 120 -16.20 28.67 14.97
N PRO A 121 -15.19 28.87 15.84
CA PRO A 121 -14.91 27.99 16.98
C PRO A 121 -16.06 27.82 17.98
N VAL A 122 -17.05 28.73 17.99
CA VAL A 122 -18.18 28.71 18.92
C VAL A 122 -19.34 27.89 18.36
N THR A 123 -19.68 28.07 17.08
CA THR A 123 -20.86 27.44 16.46
C THR A 123 -20.53 26.14 15.75
N ASP A 124 -19.33 26.02 15.19
CA ASP A 124 -18.96 24.89 14.35
C ASP A 124 -18.23 23.78 15.12
N VAL A 125 -17.93 24.00 16.39
CA VAL A 125 -17.29 23.04 17.29
C VAL A 125 -18.29 22.58 18.35
N ILE A 126 -18.86 21.39 18.15
CA ILE A 126 -19.82 20.79 19.06
C ILE A 126 -19.06 19.84 20.01
N SER A 127 -19.03 20.16 21.30
CA SER A 127 -18.30 19.40 22.33
C SER A 127 -19.07 19.37 23.66
N PRO A 128 -20.20 18.63 23.74
CA PRO A 128 -21.07 18.63 24.92
C PRO A 128 -20.31 18.13 26.15
N GLY A 129 -20.16 18.97 27.18
CA GLY A 129 -19.42 18.61 28.40
C GLY A 129 -17.89 18.64 28.28
N HIS A 130 -17.35 18.93 27.09
CA HIS A 130 -15.92 18.78 26.77
C HIS A 130 -15.32 20.05 26.14
N SER A 131 -15.78 21.24 26.55
CA SER A 131 -15.44 22.52 25.94
C SER A 131 -13.93 22.81 25.89
N TYR A 132 -13.17 22.33 26.89
CA TYR A 132 -11.71 22.53 26.90
C TYR A 132 -11.03 21.74 25.78
N ALA A 133 -11.37 20.46 25.60
CA ALA A 133 -10.86 19.62 24.52
C ALA A 133 -11.26 20.21 23.15
N GLY A 134 -12.53 20.60 23.00
CA GLY A 134 -13.04 21.29 21.81
C GLY A 134 -12.24 22.54 21.46
N SER A 135 -11.99 23.41 22.44
CA SER A 135 -11.22 24.65 22.23
C SER A 135 -9.78 24.41 21.80
N LYS A 136 -9.14 23.35 22.30
CA LYS A 136 -7.76 22.98 21.94
C LYS A 136 -7.69 22.43 20.53
N ILE A 137 -8.66 21.60 20.14
CA ILE A 137 -8.78 21.07 18.79
C ILE A 137 -9.01 22.21 17.80
N ALA A 138 -9.96 23.11 18.09
CA ALA A 138 -10.28 24.27 17.26
C ALA A 138 -9.03 25.13 16.97
N LYS A 139 -8.30 25.52 18.01
CA LYS A 139 -7.06 26.33 17.89
C LYS A 139 -5.98 25.70 17.02
N VAL A 140 -5.91 24.37 16.96
CA VAL A 140 -4.96 23.68 16.09
C VAL A 140 -5.48 23.65 14.66
N ILE A 141 -6.76 23.31 14.48
CA ILE A 141 -7.39 23.27 13.16
C ILE A 141 -7.32 24.63 12.46
N GLU A 142 -7.48 25.75 13.18
CA GLU A 142 -7.31 27.12 12.64
C GLU A 142 -6.01 27.33 11.85
N THR A 143 -4.96 26.61 12.24
CA THR A 143 -3.64 26.71 11.60
C THR A 143 -3.52 25.90 10.32
N TRP A 144 -4.49 25.03 10.03
CA TRP A 144 -4.44 24.18 8.86
C TRP A 144 -4.81 24.96 7.60
N ARG A 145 -4.15 24.61 6.51
CA ARG A 145 -4.38 25.14 5.16
C ARG A 145 -4.29 23.97 4.20
N PHE A 146 -5.16 23.92 3.21
CA PHE A 146 -5.20 22.87 2.20
C PHE A 146 -4.61 23.36 0.88
N THR A 147 -4.30 22.44 -0.03
CA THR A 147 -3.98 22.79 -1.41
C THR A 147 -5.25 23.22 -2.16
N PRO A 148 -5.18 24.23 -3.05
CA PRO A 148 -6.35 24.91 -3.63
C PRO A 148 -7.00 24.13 -4.81
N TYR A 149 -7.24 22.83 -4.64
CA TYR A 149 -7.82 21.98 -5.70
C TYR A 149 -9.27 21.56 -5.44
N LYS A 150 -9.71 21.59 -4.19
CA LYS A 150 -11.09 21.35 -3.77
C LYS A 150 -11.53 22.43 -2.79
N SER A 151 -12.81 22.73 -2.78
CA SER A 151 -13.47 23.60 -1.81
C SER A 151 -14.79 22.97 -1.35
N GLY A 152 -15.37 23.51 -0.28
CA GLY A 152 -16.60 22.99 0.30
C GLY A 152 -16.45 22.59 1.76
N GLU A 153 -17.43 21.86 2.30
CA GLU A 153 -17.49 21.54 3.72
C GLU A 153 -16.74 20.23 4.04
N ILE A 154 -15.97 20.24 5.13
CA ILE A 154 -15.35 19.06 5.75
C ILE A 154 -15.86 18.95 7.17
N ARG A 155 -16.21 17.73 7.60
CA ARG A 155 -16.56 17.46 9.00
C ARG A 155 -15.55 16.51 9.61
N PHE A 156 -15.07 16.87 10.79
CA PHE A 156 -14.21 16.02 11.60
C PHE A 156 -14.99 15.58 12.83
N TRP A 157 -14.90 14.31 13.16
CA TRP A 157 -15.47 13.75 14.38
C TRP A 157 -14.39 13.03 15.17
N PHE A 158 -13.98 13.66 16.28
CA PHE A 158 -12.99 13.17 17.21
C PHE A 158 -13.68 12.42 18.33
N ASN A 159 -13.53 11.09 18.33
CA ASN A 159 -14.09 10.20 19.35
C ASN A 159 -12.93 9.61 20.17
N PHE A 160 -12.62 10.27 21.29
CA PHE A 160 -11.55 9.86 22.20
C PHE A 160 -11.82 8.53 22.94
N PRO A 161 -13.03 8.23 23.43
CA PRO A 161 -13.28 6.98 24.17
C PRO A 161 -13.29 5.73 23.29
N SER A 162 -13.39 5.88 21.97
CA SER A 162 -13.42 4.76 21.03
C SER A 162 -12.13 3.92 21.05
N ARG A 163 -12.30 2.59 21.11
CA ARG A 163 -11.19 1.63 20.97
C ARG A 163 -10.78 1.41 19.50
N GLY A 164 -11.69 1.68 18.56
CA GLY A 164 -11.50 1.45 17.13
C GLY A 164 -11.24 2.75 16.38
N VAL A 165 -12.21 3.19 15.58
CA VAL A 165 -12.15 4.46 14.85
C VAL A 165 -12.22 5.61 15.84
N LYS A 166 -11.15 6.40 15.89
CA LYS A 166 -10.98 7.55 16.77
C LYS A 166 -11.21 8.88 16.06
N LEU A 167 -11.01 8.92 14.74
CA LEU A 167 -11.29 10.10 13.92
C LEU A 167 -12.10 9.68 12.69
N THR A 168 -13.22 10.35 12.45
CA THR A 168 -13.94 10.25 11.18
C THR A 168 -13.82 11.59 10.44
N ILE A 169 -13.46 11.53 9.16
CA ILE A 169 -13.35 12.70 8.28
C ILE A 169 -14.36 12.53 7.15
N ASP A 170 -15.37 13.39 7.13
CA ASP A 170 -16.37 13.46 6.08
C ASP A 170 -15.97 14.50 5.03
N THR A 171 -15.82 14.04 3.79
CA THR A 171 -15.44 14.84 2.63
C THR A 171 -16.48 14.81 1.51
N HIS A 172 -17.71 14.33 1.76
CA HIS A 172 -18.74 14.23 0.73
C HIS A 172 -19.15 15.59 0.14
N ASN A 173 -19.05 16.65 0.94
CA ASN A 173 -19.38 18.01 0.53
C ASN A 173 -18.17 18.78 -0.04
N LEU A 174 -17.05 18.09 -0.31
CA LEU A 174 -15.94 18.67 -1.06
C LEU A 174 -16.14 18.49 -2.56
N PHE A 175 -16.05 19.59 -3.28
CA PHE A 175 -16.11 19.62 -4.73
C PHE A 175 -14.80 20.15 -5.31
N ARG A 176 -14.51 19.72 -6.53
CA ARG A 176 -13.39 20.21 -7.32
C ARG A 176 -13.59 21.69 -7.64
N ASN A 177 -12.54 22.50 -7.50
CA ASN A 177 -12.58 23.89 -7.93
C ASN A 177 -12.76 23.98 -9.45
N GLU A 178 -13.63 24.87 -9.91
CA GLU A 178 -13.97 25.08 -11.33
C GLU A 178 -12.75 25.48 -12.17
N ASP A 179 -11.80 26.18 -11.56
CA ASP A 179 -10.57 26.65 -12.21
C ASP A 179 -9.61 25.51 -12.60
N ILE A 180 -9.84 24.28 -12.12
CA ILE A 180 -8.96 23.13 -12.38
C ILE A 180 -9.49 22.36 -13.60
N PRO A 181 -8.77 22.29 -14.74
CA PRO A 181 -9.25 21.67 -15.97
C PRO A 181 -9.58 20.18 -15.82
N LYS A 182 -10.78 19.74 -16.24
CA LYS A 182 -11.32 18.37 -16.02
C LYS A 182 -10.35 17.23 -16.29
N LYS A 183 -9.45 17.38 -17.27
CA LYS A 183 -8.37 16.42 -17.60
C LYS A 183 -7.46 16.03 -16.43
N TYR A 184 -7.32 16.87 -15.41
CA TYR A 184 -6.54 16.55 -14.22
C TYR A 184 -7.40 15.83 -13.20
N PHE A 185 -6.95 14.69 -12.71
CA PHE A 185 -7.59 13.99 -11.61
C PHE A 185 -7.17 14.58 -10.26
N VAL A 186 -8.13 14.81 -9.35
CA VAL A 186 -7.87 15.40 -8.03
C VAL A 186 -8.14 14.38 -6.93
N ARG A 187 -7.06 13.82 -6.37
CA ARG A 187 -7.12 12.82 -5.29
C ARG A 187 -7.08 13.47 -3.91
N ASN A 188 -7.71 12.84 -2.92
CA ASN A 188 -7.52 13.20 -1.52
C ASN A 188 -6.19 12.60 -1.02
N GLY A 189 -5.36 13.43 -0.37
CA GLY A 189 -4.10 13.03 0.26
C GLY A 189 -4.15 13.14 1.78
N LEU A 190 -3.18 13.82 2.37
CA LEU A 190 -3.12 14.04 3.82
C LEU A 190 -4.19 15.04 4.29
N LEU A 191 -5.33 14.56 4.80
CA LEU A 191 -6.45 15.40 5.24
C LEU A 191 -6.39 15.82 6.72
N PHE A 192 -5.50 15.24 7.51
CA PHE A 192 -5.35 15.50 8.94
C PHE A 192 -3.88 15.52 9.33
N TYR A 193 -3.52 16.34 10.32
CA TYR A 193 -2.14 16.44 10.81
C TYR A 193 -2.09 16.26 12.33
N ILE A 194 -2.17 14.99 12.73
CA ILE A 194 -2.34 14.57 14.13
C ILE A 194 -1.19 13.63 14.52
N GLU A 195 -0.50 13.98 15.60
CA GLU A 195 0.55 13.18 16.22
C GLU A 195 -0.04 12.21 17.24
N GLY A 196 0.45 10.96 17.25
CA GLY A 196 0.00 9.94 18.20
C GLY A 196 -1.32 9.27 17.84
N LEU A 197 -1.86 9.53 16.65
CA LEU A 197 -3.00 8.83 16.08
C LEU A 197 -2.55 7.99 14.88
N GLU A 198 -2.78 6.68 14.96
CA GLU A 198 -2.47 5.75 13.87
C GLU A 198 -3.47 5.90 12.72
N ALA A 199 -3.00 5.76 11.47
CA ALA A 199 -3.84 5.87 10.29
C ALA A 199 -4.99 4.83 10.27
N SER A 200 -4.78 3.64 10.84
CA SER A 200 -5.80 2.60 10.99
C SER A 200 -6.99 3.01 11.86
N LYS A 201 -6.83 4.04 12.71
CA LYS A 201 -7.88 4.57 13.60
C LYS A 201 -8.60 5.76 12.97
N VAL A 202 -8.31 6.08 11.71
CA VAL A 202 -8.93 7.16 10.96
C VAL A 202 -9.81 6.58 9.88
N ASN A 203 -11.09 6.93 9.91
CA ASN A 203 -12.03 6.64 8.84
C ASN A 203 -12.17 7.88 7.95
N GLN A 204 -11.91 7.73 6.66
CA GLN A 204 -12.14 8.78 5.66
C GLN A 204 -13.33 8.40 4.80
N SER A 205 -14.44 9.09 4.98
CA SER A 205 -15.65 8.88 4.21
C SER A 205 -15.77 9.98 3.15
N GLY A 206 -15.72 9.60 1.88
CA GLY A 206 -15.88 10.51 0.75
C GLY A 206 -15.74 9.81 -0.58
N ARG A 207 -16.59 10.19 -1.54
CA ARG A 207 -16.50 9.68 -2.91
C ARG A 207 -15.23 10.21 -3.57
N ILE A 208 -14.38 9.31 -4.04
CA ILE A 208 -13.50 9.60 -5.16
C ILE A 208 -14.45 9.73 -6.36
N ALA A 209 -14.90 10.95 -6.67
CA ALA A 209 -15.57 11.20 -7.93
C ALA A 209 -14.54 10.96 -9.04
N ILE A 210 -14.49 9.74 -9.54
CA ILE A 210 -14.02 9.43 -10.88
C ILE A 210 -14.99 10.19 -11.77
N GLY A 211 -14.51 11.23 -12.44
CA GLY A 211 -15.35 12.00 -13.36
C GLY A 211 -15.81 11.06 -14.47
N ASP A 212 -17.13 11.07 -14.72
CA ASP A 212 -17.72 10.58 -15.96
C ASP A 212 -17.23 11.43 -17.16
#